data_AF-A0A1G3FSG7-F1
#
_entry.id   AF-A0A1G3FSG7-F1
#
_cell.length_a   1.000
_cell.length_b   1.000
_cell.length_c   1.000
_cell.angle_alpha   90.00
_cell.angle_beta   90.00
_cell.angle_gamma   90.00
#
_symmetry.space_group_name_H-M   'P 1'
#
loop_
_entity.id
_entity.type
_entity.pdbx_description
1 polymer ?
#
loop_
_entity_poly.entity_id
_entity_poly.type
_entity_poly.pdbx_seq_one_letter_code
_entity_poly.pdbx_strand_id
1 'polypeptide(L)'
;MQKKMLFGAGALVSVVWLLWCVLATDTEVFTFPTDTGLNVTYRCETLGSAEATLANAKAANLSFLSVLAELAQMQATEMQAIMQPARESAAIIPELEQAVADGKGRLDAAMQELQESFGCKYLGSAKS
;
A
#
# COMPACT_ATOMS: atom_id res chain seq x y z
N MET A 1 55.09 -42.08 27.35
CA MET A 1 55.63 -40.76 26.96
C MET A 1 54.51 -39.92 26.38
N GLN A 2 54.36 -38.70 26.90
CA GLN A 2 53.35 -37.73 26.51
C GLN A 2 53.69 -37.08 25.15
N LYS A 3 52.66 -36.78 24.35
CA LYS A 3 52.56 -35.46 23.70
C LYS A 3 51.10 -35.11 23.43
N LYS A 4 50.57 -34.22 24.26
CA LYS A 4 49.41 -33.38 23.98
C LYS A 4 49.80 -32.40 22.87
N MET A 5 48.94 -32.24 21.87
CA MET A 5 48.75 -30.94 21.21
C MET A 5 47.25 -30.75 21.03
N LEU A 6 46.71 -29.86 21.85
CA LEU A 6 45.40 -29.25 21.69
C LEU A 6 45.43 -28.18 20.58
N PHE A 7 44.23 -27.81 20.15
CA PHE A 7 43.82 -26.55 19.52
C PHE A 7 43.96 -26.44 17.99
N GLY A 8 42.87 -26.82 17.33
CA GLY A 8 42.41 -26.21 16.09
C GLY A 8 40.90 -26.07 16.19
N ALA A 9 40.43 -24.90 16.63
CA ALA A 9 39.03 -24.55 16.76
C ALA A 9 38.35 -24.60 15.37
N GLY A 10 37.35 -25.47 15.26
CA GLY A 10 36.42 -25.53 14.12
C GLY A 10 35.00 -25.73 14.63
N ALA A 11 34.63 -25.00 15.67
CA ALA A 11 33.22 -24.77 15.98
C ALA A 11 32.68 -23.82 14.91
N LEU A 12 31.62 -24.25 14.21
CA LEU A 12 30.49 -23.44 13.69
C LEU A 12 29.79 -24.22 12.57
N VAL A 13 29.04 -25.26 12.95
CA VAL A 13 27.82 -25.63 12.20
C VAL A 13 26.69 -25.72 13.21
N SER A 14 26.51 -24.63 13.97
CA SER A 14 25.29 -24.38 14.73
C SER A 14 24.56 -23.23 14.06
N VAL A 15 23.24 -23.38 13.95
CA VAL A 15 22.25 -22.34 13.68
C VAL A 15 22.04 -21.93 12.21
N VAL A 16 21.67 -22.88 11.34
CA VAL A 16 20.88 -22.57 10.13
C VAL A 16 19.50 -23.23 10.26
N TRP A 17 18.82 -22.93 11.37
CA TRP A 17 17.44 -23.39 11.64
C TRP A 17 16.55 -22.29 12.26
N LEU A 18 17.00 -21.03 12.28
CA LEU A 18 16.28 -19.91 12.93
C LEU A 18 15.71 -18.85 11.98
N LEU A 19 15.69 -19.06 10.66
CA LEU A 19 15.22 -18.04 9.71
C LEU A 19 14.09 -18.51 8.79
N TRP A 20 13.27 -19.45 9.26
CA TRP A 20 12.00 -19.78 8.63
C TRP A 20 10.79 -19.56 9.54
N CYS A 21 10.88 -18.65 10.50
CA CYS A 21 9.69 -17.95 10.97
C CYS A 21 9.39 -16.85 9.95
N VAL A 22 8.89 -17.25 8.77
CA VAL A 22 7.91 -16.41 8.08
C VAL A 22 6.74 -16.39 9.06
N LEU A 23 6.76 -15.42 9.98
CA LEU A 23 5.57 -15.03 10.72
C LEU A 23 4.56 -14.73 9.63
N ALA A 24 3.65 -15.66 9.38
CA ALA A 24 2.41 -15.32 8.71
C ALA A 24 1.79 -14.28 9.65
N THR A 25 2.01 -13.00 9.34
CA THR A 25 1.29 -11.93 10.00
C THR A 25 -0.16 -12.20 9.68
N ASP A 26 -0.95 -12.50 10.71
CA ASP A 26 -2.39 -12.61 10.54
C ASP A 26 -2.86 -11.28 9.96
N THR A 27 -3.73 -11.37 8.94
CA THR A 27 -4.30 -10.18 8.30
C THR A 27 -5.80 -10.29 8.28
N GLU A 28 -6.46 -9.17 8.52
CA GLU A 28 -7.92 -9.04 8.43
C GLU A 28 -8.32 -8.11 7.29
N VAL A 29 -9.49 -8.36 6.71
CA VAL A 29 -10.05 -7.56 5.63
C VAL A 29 -11.15 -6.66 6.19
N PHE A 30 -11.04 -5.36 5.92
CA PHE A 30 -12.02 -4.36 6.33
C PHE A 30 -12.57 -3.64 5.11
N THR A 31 -13.88 -3.45 5.09
CA THR A 31 -14.58 -2.70 4.05
C THR A 31 -15.33 -1.55 4.68
N PHE A 32 -15.13 -0.34 4.16
CA PHE A 32 -15.76 0.88 4.64
C PHE A 32 -16.57 1.54 3.52
N PRO A 33 -17.83 1.94 3.78
CA PRO A 33 -18.61 2.70 2.82
C PRO A 33 -18.10 4.15 2.73
N THR A 34 -18.29 4.76 1.56
CA THR A 34 -18.03 6.18 1.29
C THR A 34 -19.30 6.92 0.89
N ASP A 35 -19.25 8.24 0.97
CA ASP A 35 -20.36 9.11 0.56
C ASP A 35 -20.65 9.05 -0.96
N THR A 36 -19.72 8.51 -1.75
CA THR A 36 -19.87 8.30 -3.20
C THR A 36 -20.62 7.01 -3.55
N GLY A 37 -21.04 6.22 -2.55
CA GLY A 37 -21.68 4.91 -2.75
C GLY A 37 -20.68 3.81 -3.14
N LEU A 38 -19.38 4.04 -2.91
CA LEU A 38 -18.34 3.04 -3.07
C LEU A 38 -17.98 2.43 -1.70
N ASN A 39 -17.53 1.20 -1.74
CA ASN A 39 -16.98 0.47 -0.62
C ASN A 39 -15.49 0.31 -0.84
N VAL A 40 -14.69 0.92 0.02
CA VAL A 40 -13.22 0.87 -0.04
C VAL A 40 -12.75 -0.26 0.86
N THR A 41 -11.99 -1.19 0.30
CA THR A 41 -11.57 -2.41 0.98
C THR A 41 -10.07 -2.44 1.20
N TYR A 42 -9.67 -2.87 2.40
CA TYR A 42 -8.29 -2.96 2.85
C TYR A 42 -8.02 -4.31 3.47
N ARG A 43 -6.78 -4.79 3.35
CA ARG A 43 -6.23 -5.88 4.14
C ARG A 43 -5.19 -5.30 5.09
N CYS A 44 -5.40 -5.42 6.39
CA CYS A 44 -4.50 -4.87 7.41
C CYS A 44 -3.90 -5.99 8.26
N GLU A 45 -2.67 -5.79 8.74
CA GLU A 45 -2.07 -6.67 9.74
C GLU A 45 -2.88 -6.65 11.05
N THR A 46 -3.09 -7.82 11.63
CA THR A 46 -3.76 -7.98 12.91
C THR A 46 -2.85 -7.47 14.02
N LEU A 47 -3.34 -6.47 14.75
CA LEU A 47 -2.70 -5.92 15.93
C LEU A 47 -3.11 -6.73 17.17
N GLY A 48 -2.52 -6.43 18.33
CA GLY A 48 -2.73 -7.19 19.58
C GLY A 48 -4.18 -7.36 20.06
N SER A 49 -5.15 -6.69 19.43
CA SER A 49 -6.59 -6.97 19.59
C SER A 49 -7.37 -6.65 18.31
N ALA A 50 -8.58 -7.22 18.18
CA ALA A 50 -9.51 -6.91 17.08
C ALA A 50 -9.92 -5.42 17.08
N GLU A 51 -10.11 -4.83 18.26
CA GLU A 51 -10.44 -3.40 18.40
C GLU A 51 -9.30 -2.50 17.92
N ALA A 52 -8.04 -2.84 18.26
CA ALA A 52 -6.87 -2.11 17.79
C ALA A 52 -6.73 -2.24 16.26
N THR A 53 -6.95 -3.43 15.71
CA THR A 53 -6.90 -3.69 14.27
C THR A 53 -7.96 -2.88 13.52
N LEU A 54 -9.20 -2.87 14.02
CA LEU A 54 -10.29 -2.08 13.44
C LEU A 54 -10.03 -0.58 13.53
N ALA A 55 -9.52 -0.09 14.67
CA ALA A 55 -9.17 1.32 14.84
C ALA A 55 -8.06 1.75 13.86
N ASN A 56 -7.05 0.91 13.67
CA ASN A 56 -5.99 1.12 12.70
C ASN A 56 -6.53 1.12 11.26
N ALA A 57 -7.37 0.15 10.89
CA ALA A 57 -8.01 0.11 9.57
C ALA A 57 -8.91 1.33 9.31
N LYS A 58 -9.61 1.84 10.33
CA LYS A 58 -10.38 3.08 10.24
C LYS A 58 -9.50 4.31 10.04
N ALA A 59 -8.38 4.39 10.76
CA ALA A 59 -7.41 5.48 10.61
C ALA A 59 -6.80 5.48 9.21
N ALA A 60 -6.39 4.31 8.73
CA ALA A 60 -5.91 4.09 7.37
C ALA A 60 -6.95 4.54 6.33
N ASN A 61 -8.22 4.15 6.51
CA ASN A 61 -9.30 4.57 5.62
C ASN A 61 -9.51 6.09 5.60
N LEU A 62 -9.54 6.75 6.76
CA LEU A 62 -9.72 8.21 6.83
C LEU A 62 -8.55 8.98 6.19
N SER A 63 -7.32 8.50 6.40
CA SER A 63 -6.12 9.05 5.77
C SER A 63 -6.18 8.89 4.25
N PHE A 64 -6.47 7.68 3.78
CA PHE A 64 -6.49 7.37 2.34
C PHE A 64 -7.63 8.07 1.60
N LEU A 65 -8.83 8.18 2.19
CA LEU A 65 -9.95 8.87 1.57
C LEU A 65 -9.66 10.35 1.29
N SER A 66 -8.97 11.03 2.22
CA SER A 66 -8.56 12.42 2.02
C SER A 66 -7.64 12.55 0.81
N VAL A 67 -6.64 11.66 0.70
CA VAL A 67 -5.71 11.64 -0.44
C VAL A 67 -6.45 11.32 -1.75
N LEU A 68 -7.35 10.33 -1.75
CA LEU A 68 -8.15 10.00 -2.94
C LEU A 68 -9.00 11.19 -3.42
N ALA A 69 -9.60 11.94 -2.50
CA ALA A 69 -10.38 13.13 -2.84
C ALA A 69 -9.51 14.21 -3.48
N GLU A 70 -8.33 14.47 -2.92
CA GLU A 70 -7.36 15.41 -3.49
C GLU A 70 -6.89 14.97 -4.88
N LEU A 71 -6.51 13.69 -5.04
CA LEU A 71 -6.10 13.14 -6.33
C LEU A 71 -7.20 13.27 -7.38
N ALA A 72 -8.45 12.96 -7.02
CA ALA A 72 -9.59 13.12 -7.90
C ALA A 72 -9.80 14.58 -8.32
N GLN A 73 -9.65 15.53 -7.41
CA GLN A 73 -9.78 16.96 -7.71
C GLN A 73 -8.68 17.46 -8.64
N MET A 74 -7.43 17.06 -8.41
CA MET A 74 -6.31 17.42 -9.27
C MET A 74 -6.47 16.84 -10.67
N GLN A 75 -6.82 15.55 -10.76
CA GLN A 75 -7.05 14.88 -12.03
C GLN A 75 -8.23 15.50 -12.80
N ALA A 76 -9.32 15.88 -12.11
CA ALA A 76 -10.44 16.59 -12.73
C ALA A 76 -10.02 17.97 -13.29
N THR A 77 -9.16 18.69 -12.57
CA THR A 77 -8.66 20.02 -12.99
C THR A 77 -7.76 19.89 -14.21
N GLU A 78 -6.83 18.93 -14.21
CA GLU A 78 -5.95 18.65 -15.35
C GLU A 78 -6.76 18.22 -16.58
N MET A 79 -7.71 17.30 -16.42
CA MET A 79 -8.59 16.87 -17.50
C MET A 79 -9.41 18.04 -18.08
N GLN A 80 -9.94 18.93 -17.24
CA GLN A 80 -10.63 20.14 -17.72
C GLN A 80 -9.71 21.07 -18.51
N ALA A 81 -8.46 21.25 -18.08
CA ALA A 81 -7.48 22.06 -18.79
C ALA A 81 -7.14 21.46 -20.16
N ILE A 82 -7.00 20.13 -20.22
CA ILE A 82 -6.68 19.40 -21.45
C ILE A 82 -7.85 19.43 -22.44
N MET A 83 -9.10 19.32 -21.96
CA MET A 83 -10.31 19.27 -22.80
C MET A 83 -10.84 20.65 -23.26
N GLN A 84 -10.08 21.74 -23.11
CA GLN A 84 -10.53 23.05 -23.58
C GLN A 84 -10.85 23.05 -25.10
N PRO A 85 -11.95 23.71 -25.52
CA PRO A 85 -12.49 23.57 -26.88
C PRO A 85 -11.65 24.36 -27.90
N ALA A 86 -10.66 23.70 -28.52
CA ALA A 86 -10.04 24.08 -29.81
C ALA A 86 -8.86 23.16 -30.20
N ARG A 87 -8.70 21.98 -29.58
CA ARG A 87 -7.50 21.15 -29.75
C ARG A 87 -7.81 19.90 -30.57
N GLU A 88 -6.93 19.56 -31.51
CA GLU A 88 -7.03 18.31 -32.26
C GLU A 88 -6.75 17.12 -31.35
N SER A 89 -7.52 16.03 -31.47
CA SER A 89 -7.39 14.85 -30.61
C SER A 89 -5.98 14.24 -30.62
N ALA A 90 -5.28 14.28 -31.75
CA ALA A 90 -3.91 13.80 -31.88
C ALA A 90 -2.90 14.56 -31.01
N ALA A 91 -3.19 15.84 -30.69
CA ALA A 91 -2.37 16.64 -29.79
C ALA A 91 -2.74 16.42 -28.31
N ILE A 92 -3.94 15.93 -28.02
CA ILE A 92 -4.48 15.77 -26.65
C ILE A 92 -4.18 14.38 -26.07
N ILE A 93 -4.20 13.33 -26.89
CA ILE A 93 -3.95 11.95 -26.44
C ILE A 93 -2.67 11.81 -25.59
N PRO A 94 -1.48 12.28 -26.02
CA PRO A 94 -0.27 12.12 -25.20
C PRO A 94 -0.35 12.87 -23.86
N GLU A 95 -1.06 14.00 -23.80
CA GLU A 95 -1.27 14.74 -22.54
C GLU A 95 -2.23 14.01 -21.60
N LEU A 96 -3.28 13.38 -22.14
CA LEU A 96 -4.18 12.52 -21.36
C LEU A 96 -3.46 11.28 -20.84
N GLU A 97 -2.65 10.62 -21.67
CA GLU A 97 -1.85 9.46 -21.26
C GLU A 97 -0.88 9.84 -20.13
N GLN A 98 -0.23 10.99 -20.25
CA GLN A 98 0.65 11.51 -19.21
C GLN A 98 -0.12 11.81 -17.92
N ALA A 99 -1.27 12.50 -17.98
CA ALA A 99 -2.08 12.79 -16.80
C ALA A 99 -2.60 11.51 -16.11
N VAL A 100 -2.92 10.47 -16.89
CA VAL A 100 -3.28 9.14 -16.34
C VAL A 100 -2.08 8.48 -15.67
N ALA A 101 -0.90 8.53 -16.28
CA ALA A 101 0.33 7.97 -15.70
C ALA A 101 0.72 8.67 -14.40
N ASP A 102 0.65 10.00 -14.36
CA ASP A 102 0.94 10.81 -13.18
C ASP A 102 -0.08 10.53 -12.06
N GLY A 103 -1.37 10.50 -12.40
CA GLY A 103 -2.43 10.11 -11.45
C GLY A 103 -2.20 8.72 -10.86
N LYS A 104 -1.80 7.75 -11.69
CA LYS A 104 -1.45 6.40 -11.24
C LYS A 104 -0.22 6.39 -10.32
N GLY A 105 0.84 7.10 -10.67
CA GLY A 105 2.05 7.18 -9.85
C GLY A 105 1.78 7.74 -8.46
N ARG A 106 0.91 8.75 -8.38
CA ARG A 106 0.48 9.35 -7.10
C ARG A 106 -0.40 8.43 -6.27
N LEU A 107 -1.31 7.69 -6.92
CA LEU A 107 -2.10 6.66 -6.26
C LEU A 107 -1.21 5.53 -5.72
N ASP A 108 -0.24 5.07 -6.51
CA ASP A 108 0.72 4.03 -6.11
C ASP A 108 1.55 4.48 -4.89
N ALA A 109 2.01 5.75 -4.89
CA ALA A 109 2.69 6.34 -3.73
C ALA A 109 1.80 6.42 -2.49
N ALA A 110 0.53 6.83 -2.63
CA ALA A 110 -0.42 6.88 -1.53
C ALA A 110 -0.72 5.48 -0.95
N MET A 111 -0.83 4.45 -1.81
CA MET A 111 -0.98 3.06 -1.37
C MET A 111 0.26 2.55 -0.63
N GLN A 112 1.46 2.95 -1.06
CA GLN A 112 2.69 2.61 -0.37
C GLN A 112 2.77 3.27 1.01
N GLU A 113 2.45 4.57 1.11
CA GLU A 113 2.41 5.29 2.38
C GLU A 113 1.39 4.68 3.35
N LEU A 114 0.23 4.25 2.83
CA LEU A 114 -0.78 3.53 3.62
C LEU A 114 -0.22 2.22 4.20
N GLN A 115 0.51 1.47 3.38
CA GLN A 115 1.11 0.21 3.79
C GLN A 115 2.24 0.44 4.81
N GLU A 116 3.09 1.44 4.60
CA GLU A 116 4.21 1.77 5.49
C GLU A 116 3.73 2.35 6.83
N SER A 117 2.69 3.18 6.82
CA SER A 117 2.20 3.88 8.01
C SER A 117 1.24 3.05 8.86
N PHE A 118 0.43 2.20 8.22
CA PHE A 118 -0.64 1.47 8.89
C PHE A 118 -0.56 -0.05 8.73
N GLY A 119 0.38 -0.58 7.95
CA GLY A 119 0.39 -2.02 7.63
C GLY A 119 -0.85 -2.46 6.85
N CYS A 120 -1.53 -1.52 6.18
CA CYS A 120 -2.78 -1.75 5.47
C CYS A 120 -2.56 -1.68 3.95
N LYS A 121 -2.94 -2.74 3.24
CA LYS A 121 -2.93 -2.82 1.78
C LYS A 121 -4.33 -2.55 1.23
N TYR A 122 -4.44 -1.55 0.36
CA TYR A 122 -5.66 -1.30 -0.40
C TYR A 122 -5.93 -2.45 -1.40
N LEU A 123 -7.17 -2.95 -1.42
CA LEU A 123 -7.61 -4.05 -2.28
C LEU A 123 -8.51 -3.61 -3.44
N GLY A 124 -9.07 -2.40 -3.38
CA GLY A 124 -9.98 -1.89 -4.39
C GLY A 124 -11.20 -1.20 -3.82
N SER A 125 -11.95 -0.57 -4.73
CA SER A 125 -13.22 0.09 -4.43
C SER A 125 -14.30 -0.49 -5.35
N ALA A 126 -15.43 -0.89 -4.77
CA ALA A 126 -16.55 -1.46 -5.51
C ALA A 126 -17.87 -0.77 -5.13
N LYS A 127 -18.86 -0.74 -6.03
CA LYS A 127 -20.21 -0.30 -5.65
C LYS A 127 -20.84 -1.30 -4.68
N SER A 128 -21.52 -0.78 -3.65
CA SER A 128 -22.34 -1.57 -2.73
C SER A 128 -23.58 -2.14 -3.40
#